data_AF-A0A820Y1L3-F1
#
_entry.id   AF-A0A820Y1L3-F1
#
_cell.length_a   1.000
_cell.length_b   1.000
_cell.length_c   1.000
_cell.angle_alpha   90.00
_cell.angle_beta   90.00
_cell.angle_gamma   90.00
#
_symmetry.space_group_name_H-M   'P 1'
#
loop_
_entity.id
_entity.type
_entity.pdbx_description
1 polymer ?
#
loop_
_entity_poly.entity_id
_entity_poly.type
_entity_poly.pdbx_seq_one_letter_code
_entity_poly.pdbx_strand_id
1 'polypeptide(L)'
;MALTPAEKQKRYRENLVKRGLYEFTKAKHAARMKAYRRKLTGLIRTKYLAAHTDAQRRYKAKKVSNPNKSSPTIQTVAKATKKVKQVLPKDPIKKKLVIQAMAESVGLLPQPFAPRVSRTLPLKVKEAILHYYERDDISYQMPGKRDTIVVKEYAGKKTYQKRILLYNLREIHHMFLQDNPGIDVSRSVFAQLRPQHIMVKSSMSHRVCLCLYHQNVGLLIDALSKFINGPACSDLHTFTKILVCDESNEQCMFSNCNYCSNNFKLHVESKIIDETVKLKWFQWNNNRGHAEKKEQEGTVKECVQCLSQQIK
;
A
#
# COMPACT_ATOMS: atom_id res chain seq x y z
N MET A 1 41.49 -19.62 28.13
CA MET A 1 41.82 -20.73 27.22
C MET A 1 42.58 -20.19 26.02
N ALA A 2 43.68 -20.85 25.62
CA ALA A 2 44.41 -20.46 24.42
C ALA A 2 43.53 -20.68 23.18
N LEU A 3 43.33 -19.62 22.38
CA LEU A 3 42.56 -19.72 21.14
C LEU A 3 43.18 -20.76 20.20
N THR A 4 42.35 -21.58 19.57
CA THR A 4 42.81 -22.49 18.53
C THR A 4 43.37 -21.71 17.34
N PRO A 5 44.27 -22.28 16.53
CA PRO A 5 44.79 -21.61 15.33
C PRO A 5 43.69 -21.12 14.37
N ALA A 6 42.59 -21.86 14.26
CA ALA A 6 41.45 -21.49 13.43
C ALA A 6 40.70 -20.27 13.97
N GLU A 7 40.50 -20.20 15.29
CA GLU A 7 39.84 -19.06 15.94
C GLU A 7 40.71 -17.80 15.90
N LYS A 8 42.03 -17.93 16.09
CA LYS A 8 42.99 -16.83 15.91
C LYS A 8 42.91 -16.27 14.49
N GLN A 9 42.86 -17.14 13.48
CA GLN A 9 42.77 -16.72 12.08
C GLN A 9 41.41 -16.09 11.75
N LYS A 10 40.32 -16.57 12.35
CA LYS A 10 38.98 -15.96 12.19
C LYS A 10 38.96 -14.53 12.75
N ARG A 11 39.42 -14.34 14.00
CA ARG A 11 39.52 -13.00 14.63
C ARG A 11 40.40 -12.05 13.83
N TYR A 12 41.52 -12.52 13.30
CA TYR A 12 42.39 -11.72 12.42
C TYR A 12 41.65 -11.24 11.16
N ARG A 13 40.87 -12.12 10.50
CA ARG A 13 40.07 -11.75 9.33
C ARG A 13 38.98 -10.74 9.67
N GLU A 14 38.28 -10.94 10.79
CA GLU A 14 37.25 -10.01 11.26
C GLU A 14 37.83 -8.61 11.54
N ASN A 15 39.01 -8.54 12.15
CA ASN A 15 39.72 -7.28 12.37
C ASN A 15 40.14 -6.59 11.06
N LEU A 16 40.56 -7.36 10.04
CA LEU A 16 40.86 -6.82 8.71
C LEU A 16 39.62 -6.28 8.00
N VAL A 17 38.47 -6.93 8.17
CA VAL A 17 37.19 -6.48 7.61
C VAL A 17 36.76 -5.18 8.30
N LYS A 18 36.83 -5.11 9.64
CA LYS A 18 36.53 -3.88 10.39
C LYS A 18 37.38 -2.68 9.97
N ARG A 19 38.63 -2.92 9.55
CA ARG A 19 39.55 -1.89 9.06
C ARG A 19 39.41 -1.61 7.56
N GLY A 20 38.50 -2.28 6.84
CA GLY A 20 38.33 -2.15 5.38
C GLY A 20 39.48 -2.72 4.54
N LEU A 21 40.48 -3.38 5.17
CA LEU A 21 41.71 -3.82 4.52
C LEU A 21 41.65 -5.27 4.02
N TYR A 22 40.54 -5.96 4.23
CA TYR A 22 40.43 -7.39 3.95
C TYR A 22 40.69 -7.73 2.46
N GLU A 23 39.97 -7.08 1.54
CA GLU A 23 40.11 -7.37 0.10
C GLU A 23 41.49 -6.99 -0.43
N PHE A 24 42.06 -5.86 0.02
CA PHE A 24 43.44 -5.47 -0.32
C PHE A 24 44.46 -6.50 0.16
N THR A 25 44.36 -6.96 1.41
CA THR A 25 45.29 -7.94 2.00
C THR A 25 45.20 -9.29 1.30
N LYS A 26 43.97 -9.71 0.96
CA LYS A 26 43.67 -10.92 0.19
C LYS A 26 44.23 -10.84 -1.23
N ALA A 27 44.06 -9.72 -1.93
CA ALA A 27 44.62 -9.50 -3.26
C ALA A 27 46.16 -9.52 -3.23
N LYS A 28 46.78 -8.84 -2.25
CA LYS A 28 48.24 -8.85 -2.04
C LYS A 28 48.77 -10.25 -1.77
N HIS A 29 48.07 -11.05 -0.96
CA HIS A 29 48.43 -12.45 -0.74
C HIS A 29 48.31 -13.30 -2.02
N ALA A 30 47.21 -13.16 -2.76
CA ALA A 30 47.02 -13.88 -4.03
C ALA A 30 48.11 -13.55 -5.06
N ALA A 31 48.51 -12.28 -5.17
CA ALA A 31 49.60 -11.83 -6.04
C ALA A 31 50.94 -12.47 -5.63
N ARG A 32 51.26 -12.48 -4.32
CA ARG A 32 52.47 -13.16 -3.79
C ARG A 32 52.48 -14.65 -4.12
N MET A 33 51.36 -15.35 -3.91
CA MET A 33 51.25 -16.77 -4.22
C MET A 33 51.33 -17.06 -5.73
N LYS A 34 50.84 -16.16 -6.58
CA LYS A 34 50.99 -16.26 -8.03
C LYS A 34 52.47 -16.08 -8.44
N ALA A 35 53.16 -15.11 -7.87
CA ALA A 35 54.59 -14.89 -8.10
C ALA A 35 55.45 -16.08 -7.62
N TYR A 36 55.16 -16.60 -6.42
CA TYR A 36 55.81 -17.81 -5.90
C TYR A 36 55.62 -19.00 -6.84
N ARG A 37 54.38 -19.27 -7.27
CA ARG A 37 54.08 -20.36 -8.22
C ARG A 37 54.80 -20.22 -9.55
N ARG A 38 55.01 -19.00 -10.05
CA ARG A 38 55.78 -18.74 -11.28
C ARG A 38 57.27 -19.07 -11.12
N LYS A 39 57.82 -18.91 -9.92
CA LYS A 39 59.23 -19.24 -9.61
C LYS A 39 59.48 -20.74 -9.41
N LEU A 40 58.42 -21.55 -9.27
CA LEU A 40 58.56 -23.00 -9.11
C LEU A 40 58.88 -23.66 -10.46
N THR A 41 60.05 -24.28 -10.55
CA THR A 41 60.50 -25.02 -11.73
C THR A 41 60.94 -26.45 -11.36
N GLY A 42 61.00 -27.32 -12.37
CA GLY A 42 61.50 -28.69 -12.25
C GLY A 42 60.86 -29.51 -11.12
N LEU A 43 61.70 -30.19 -10.35
CA LEU A 43 61.32 -31.15 -9.31
C LEU A 43 60.56 -30.52 -8.13
N ILE A 44 60.74 -29.22 -7.89
CA ILE A 44 60.04 -28.49 -6.82
C ILE A 44 58.59 -28.24 -7.24
N ARG A 45 58.35 -27.92 -8.52
CA ARG A 45 57.01 -27.74 -9.06
C ARG A 45 56.20 -29.04 -9.03
N THR A 46 56.81 -30.17 -9.37
CA THR A 46 56.13 -31.48 -9.34
C THR A 46 55.76 -31.88 -7.92
N LYS A 47 56.66 -31.74 -6.95
CA LYS A 47 56.37 -31.96 -5.52
C LYS A 47 55.25 -31.04 -5.00
N TYR A 48 55.27 -29.75 -5.38
CA TYR A 48 54.21 -28.81 -5.01
C TYR A 48 52.84 -29.23 -5.55
N LEU A 49 52.76 -29.62 -6.83
CA LEU A 49 51.53 -30.07 -7.46
C LEU A 49 51.02 -31.38 -6.83
N ALA A 50 51.91 -32.34 -6.55
CA ALA A 50 51.57 -33.60 -5.90
C ALA A 50 51.01 -33.38 -4.47
N ALA A 51 51.63 -32.50 -3.68
CA ALA A 51 51.13 -32.15 -2.36
C ALA A 51 49.74 -31.47 -2.43
N HIS A 52 49.54 -30.60 -3.42
CA HIS A 52 48.26 -29.92 -3.62
C HIS A 52 47.15 -30.89 -4.05
N THR A 53 47.44 -31.84 -4.94
CA THR A 53 46.47 -32.86 -5.36
C THR A 53 46.14 -33.82 -4.21
N ASP A 54 47.12 -34.24 -3.42
CA ASP A 54 46.91 -35.09 -2.24
C ASP A 54 46.05 -34.37 -1.18
N ALA A 55 46.34 -33.10 -0.90
CA ALA A 55 45.52 -32.28 0.00
C ALA A 55 44.05 -32.17 -0.48
N GLN A 56 43.83 -31.99 -1.78
CA GLN A 56 42.48 -31.98 -2.37
C GLN A 56 41.78 -33.34 -2.26
N ARG A 57 42.51 -34.45 -2.44
CA ARG A 57 41.96 -35.81 -2.26
C ARG A 57 41.53 -36.03 -0.81
N ARG A 58 42.38 -35.70 0.17
CA ARG A 58 42.06 -35.81 1.61
C ARG A 58 40.85 -34.95 2.00
N TYR A 59 40.75 -33.73 1.46
CA TYR A 59 39.58 -32.87 1.69
C TYR A 59 38.28 -33.47 1.12
N LYS A 60 38.32 -34.01 -0.10
CA LYS A 60 37.17 -34.68 -0.72
C LYS A 60 36.76 -35.93 0.06
N ALA A 61 37.71 -36.75 0.50
CA ALA A 61 37.45 -37.93 1.32
C ALA A 61 36.72 -37.58 2.63
N LYS A 62 37.18 -36.54 3.35
CA LYS A 62 36.50 -36.02 4.55
C LYS A 62 35.09 -35.46 4.29
N LYS A 63 34.78 -35.05 3.05
CA LYS A 63 33.47 -34.53 2.67
C LYS A 63 32.49 -35.65 2.32
N VAL A 64 32.97 -36.76 1.76
CA VAL A 64 32.18 -37.96 1.46
C VAL A 64 31.75 -38.69 2.73
N SER A 65 32.57 -38.66 3.79
CA SER A 65 32.27 -39.33 5.07
C SER A 65 31.21 -38.63 5.94
N ASN A 66 30.62 -37.51 5.50
CA ASN A 66 29.56 -36.81 6.25
C ASN A 66 28.24 -36.86 5.47
N PRO A 67 27.38 -37.86 5.71
CA PRO A 67 26.18 -38.10 4.90
C PRO A 67 25.10 -37.01 5.03
N ASN A 68 25.15 -36.16 6.06
CA ASN A 68 24.13 -35.12 6.32
C ASN A 68 24.38 -33.77 5.61
N LYS A 69 25.33 -33.68 4.66
CA LYS A 69 25.67 -32.43 3.93
C LYS A 69 25.66 -32.55 2.40
N SER A 70 25.15 -33.63 1.83
CA SER A 70 25.26 -33.94 0.40
C SER A 70 24.08 -33.46 -0.44
N SER A 71 23.54 -32.26 -0.21
CA SER A 71 22.71 -31.62 -1.24
C SER A 71 23.62 -31.28 -2.43
N PRO A 72 23.31 -31.73 -3.67
CA PRO A 72 24.12 -31.42 -4.83
C PRO A 72 24.21 -29.89 -4.98
N THR A 73 25.43 -29.35 -5.13
CA THR A 73 25.59 -27.91 -5.32
C THR A 73 24.90 -27.46 -6.60
N ILE A 74 24.43 -26.21 -6.65
CA ILE A 74 23.76 -25.63 -7.83
C ILE A 74 24.55 -25.89 -9.12
N GLN A 75 25.89 -25.86 -9.07
CA GLN A 75 26.76 -26.15 -10.20
C GLN A 75 26.71 -27.61 -10.67
N THR A 76 26.56 -28.58 -9.75
CA THR A 76 26.42 -30.00 -10.11
C THR A 76 25.06 -30.27 -10.77
N VAL A 77 23.98 -29.67 -10.25
CA VAL A 77 22.65 -29.74 -10.83
C VAL A 77 22.62 -29.09 -12.23
N ALA A 78 23.25 -27.93 -12.40
CA ALA A 78 23.37 -27.24 -13.69
C ALA A 78 24.12 -28.08 -14.75
N LYS A 79 25.17 -28.79 -14.35
CA LYS A 79 25.91 -29.69 -15.26
C LYS A 79 25.08 -30.92 -15.64
N ALA A 80 24.37 -31.52 -14.68
CA ALA A 80 23.49 -32.66 -14.94
C ALA A 80 22.34 -32.29 -15.88
N THR A 81 21.65 -31.18 -15.60
CA THR A 81 20.56 -30.67 -16.44
C THR A 81 21.02 -30.33 -17.86
N LYS A 82 22.24 -29.78 -18.03
CA LYS A 82 22.80 -29.53 -19.37
C LYS A 82 22.99 -30.82 -20.18
N LYS A 83 23.48 -31.90 -19.56
CA LYS A 83 23.62 -33.21 -20.22
C LYS A 83 22.27 -33.78 -20.63
N VAL A 84 21.28 -33.73 -19.74
CA VAL A 84 19.91 -34.21 -20.03
C VAL A 84 19.29 -33.42 -21.20
N LYS A 85 19.45 -32.09 -21.23
CA LYS A 85 18.95 -31.24 -22.32
C LYS A 85 19.54 -31.59 -23.69
N GLN A 86 20.77 -32.11 -23.76
CA GLN A 86 21.42 -32.50 -25.02
C GLN A 86 20.86 -33.81 -25.59
N VAL A 87 20.35 -34.69 -24.73
CA VAL A 87 19.85 -36.03 -25.11
C VAL A 87 18.34 -36.01 -25.38
N LEU A 88 17.61 -35.01 -24.87
CA LEU A 88 16.17 -34.88 -25.10
C LEU A 88 15.83 -34.65 -26.59
N PRO A 89 14.65 -35.13 -27.05
CA PRO A 89 14.17 -34.90 -28.41
C PRO A 89 14.18 -33.41 -28.81
N LYS A 90 14.47 -33.10 -30.08
CA LYS A 90 14.45 -31.71 -30.58
C LYS A 90 13.02 -31.15 -30.67
N ASP A 91 12.06 -32.00 -31.03
CA ASP A 91 10.64 -31.65 -31.13
C ASP A 91 10.05 -31.23 -29.77
N PRO A 92 9.38 -30.07 -29.68
CA PRO A 92 8.89 -29.52 -28.41
C PRO A 92 7.78 -30.36 -27.77
N ILE A 93 6.93 -31.02 -28.56
CA ILE A 93 5.82 -31.83 -28.07
C ILE A 93 6.39 -33.14 -27.51
N LYS A 94 7.26 -33.81 -28.27
CA LYS A 94 7.91 -35.05 -27.83
C LYS A 94 8.77 -34.82 -26.58
N LYS A 95 9.48 -33.70 -26.51
CA LYS A 95 10.25 -33.30 -25.33
C LYS A 95 9.37 -33.16 -24.09
N LYS A 96 8.20 -32.53 -24.21
CA LYS A 96 7.25 -32.36 -23.10
C LYS A 96 6.72 -33.72 -22.61
N LEU A 97 6.32 -34.59 -23.52
CA LEU A 97 5.80 -35.92 -23.19
C LEU A 97 6.85 -36.80 -22.48
N VAL A 98 8.10 -36.79 -22.95
CA VAL A 98 9.20 -37.54 -22.30
C VAL A 98 9.47 -37.01 -20.89
N ILE A 99 9.48 -35.70 -20.70
CA ILE A 99 9.66 -35.10 -19.37
C ILE A 99 8.48 -35.46 -18.45
N GLN A 100 7.26 -35.45 -18.97
CA GLN A 100 6.08 -35.86 -18.21
C GLN A 100 6.19 -37.32 -17.78
N ALA A 101 6.47 -38.25 -18.71
CA ALA A 101 6.69 -39.68 -18.42
C ALA A 101 7.80 -39.92 -17.37
N MET A 102 8.91 -39.18 -17.47
CA MET A 102 9.99 -39.22 -16.49
C MET A 102 9.59 -38.66 -15.12
N ALA A 103 8.71 -37.66 -15.08
CA ALA A 103 8.19 -37.13 -13.82
C ALA A 103 7.22 -38.12 -13.15
N GLU A 104 6.42 -38.87 -13.93
CA GLU A 104 5.52 -39.90 -13.39
C GLU A 104 6.33 -41.06 -12.79
N SER A 105 7.39 -41.51 -13.46
CA SER A 105 8.23 -42.61 -12.97
C SER A 105 8.99 -42.28 -11.68
N VAL A 106 9.21 -41.00 -11.39
CA VAL A 106 9.87 -40.52 -10.16
C VAL A 106 8.84 -40.07 -9.10
N GLY A 107 7.54 -40.17 -9.38
CA GLY A 107 6.48 -39.79 -8.44
C GLY A 107 6.34 -38.28 -8.22
N LEU A 108 6.74 -37.46 -9.19
CA LEU A 108 6.71 -35.99 -9.11
C LEU A 108 5.47 -35.36 -9.74
N LEU A 109 4.54 -36.15 -10.28
CA LEU A 109 3.29 -35.58 -10.76
C LEU A 109 2.37 -35.24 -9.58
N PRO A 110 1.87 -34.00 -9.48
CA PRO A 110 0.67 -33.76 -8.69
C PRO A 110 -0.45 -34.57 -9.33
N GLN A 111 -1.15 -35.38 -8.52
CA GLN A 111 -2.46 -35.93 -8.89
C GLN A 111 -3.27 -34.81 -9.57
N PRO A 112 -3.97 -35.07 -10.69
CA PRO A 112 -4.81 -34.04 -11.29
C PRO A 112 -5.72 -33.52 -10.17
N PHE A 113 -5.57 -32.23 -9.82
CA PHE A 113 -6.50 -31.60 -8.90
C PHE A 113 -7.89 -31.94 -9.43
N ALA A 114 -8.72 -32.57 -8.58
CA ALA A 114 -10.09 -32.90 -8.93
C ALA A 114 -10.67 -31.71 -9.71
N PRO A 115 -11.32 -31.94 -10.86
CA PRO A 115 -11.79 -30.86 -11.71
C PRO A 115 -12.51 -29.87 -10.81
N ARG A 116 -12.00 -28.63 -10.76
CA ARG A 116 -12.68 -27.57 -10.00
C ARG A 116 -14.04 -27.46 -10.66
N VAL A 117 -15.05 -28.08 -10.04
CA VAL A 117 -16.44 -27.83 -10.40
C VAL A 117 -16.57 -26.33 -10.22
N SER A 118 -16.64 -25.60 -11.33
CA SER A 118 -17.05 -24.21 -11.32
C SER A 118 -18.45 -24.26 -10.72
N ARG A 119 -18.56 -24.05 -9.41
CA ARG A 119 -19.82 -23.82 -8.72
C ARG A 119 -20.30 -22.47 -9.21
N THR A 120 -20.85 -22.45 -10.42
CA THR A 120 -21.48 -21.27 -10.99
C THR A 120 -22.61 -20.90 -10.04
N LEU A 121 -22.54 -19.68 -9.49
CA LEU A 121 -23.56 -19.20 -8.58
C LEU A 121 -24.93 -19.28 -9.27
N PRO A 122 -25.98 -19.82 -8.62
CA PRO A 122 -27.31 -19.88 -9.19
C PRO A 122 -27.78 -18.49 -9.65
N LEU A 123 -28.49 -18.43 -10.79
CA LEU A 123 -28.97 -17.16 -11.36
C LEU A 123 -29.80 -16.35 -10.35
N LYS A 124 -30.68 -17.03 -9.62
CA LYS A 124 -31.49 -16.44 -8.54
C LYS A 124 -30.65 -15.70 -7.49
N VAL A 125 -29.49 -16.25 -7.12
CA VAL A 125 -28.59 -15.62 -6.15
C VAL A 125 -27.92 -14.39 -6.76
N LYS A 126 -27.54 -14.45 -8.04
CA LYS A 126 -26.98 -13.28 -8.74
C LYS A 126 -27.99 -12.14 -8.83
N GLU A 127 -29.23 -12.44 -9.21
CA GLU A 127 -30.31 -11.46 -9.26
C GLU A 127 -30.61 -10.84 -7.88
N ALA A 128 -30.64 -11.67 -6.82
CA ALA A 128 -30.79 -11.19 -5.46
C ALA A 128 -29.67 -10.21 -5.06
N ILE A 129 -28.41 -10.50 -5.41
CA ILE A 129 -27.28 -9.61 -5.15
C ILE A 129 -27.41 -8.30 -5.94
N LEU A 130 -27.79 -8.36 -7.21
CA LEU A 130 -27.97 -7.16 -8.05
C LEU A 130 -29.05 -6.24 -7.46
N HIS A 131 -30.21 -6.81 -7.14
CA HIS A 131 -31.31 -6.07 -6.53
C HIS A 131 -30.94 -5.51 -5.15
N TYR A 132 -30.15 -6.24 -4.37
CA TYR A 132 -29.71 -5.77 -3.05
C TYR A 132 -28.87 -4.50 -3.15
N TYR A 133 -27.96 -4.44 -4.12
CA TYR A 133 -27.16 -3.23 -4.34
C TYR A 133 -28.01 -2.03 -4.81
N GLU A 134 -29.11 -2.27 -5.53
CA GLU A 134 -29.99 -1.23 -6.07
C GLU A 134 -30.98 -0.65 -5.05
N ARG A 135 -31.07 -1.21 -3.85
CA ARG A 135 -31.94 -0.66 -2.80
C ARG A 135 -31.48 0.73 -2.34
N ASP A 136 -32.44 1.60 -2.01
CA ASP A 136 -32.19 2.99 -1.59
C ASP A 136 -31.55 3.13 -0.21
N ASP A 137 -31.70 2.12 0.66
CA ASP A 137 -31.05 2.02 1.97
C ASP A 137 -29.58 1.57 1.87
N ILE A 138 -29.19 0.89 0.78
CA ILE A 138 -27.82 0.41 0.53
C ILE A 138 -27.04 1.38 -0.36
N SER A 139 -27.69 1.92 -1.38
CA SER A 139 -27.08 2.86 -2.32
C SER A 139 -27.98 4.06 -2.60
N TYR A 140 -27.37 5.23 -2.73
CA TYR A 140 -28.04 6.47 -3.05
C TYR A 140 -27.92 6.78 -4.54
N GLN A 141 -29.04 7.06 -5.22
CA GLN A 141 -29.04 7.46 -6.62
C GLN A 141 -28.62 8.92 -6.78
N MET A 142 -27.66 9.17 -7.67
CA MET A 142 -27.22 10.54 -7.94
C MET A 142 -28.32 11.33 -8.64
N PRO A 143 -28.55 12.61 -8.28
CA PRO A 143 -29.65 13.41 -8.83
C PRO A 143 -29.32 14.04 -10.20
N GLY A 144 -28.05 14.14 -10.59
CA GLY A 144 -27.65 14.90 -11.76
C GLY A 144 -27.93 14.18 -13.09
N LYS A 145 -28.46 14.89 -14.08
CA LYS A 145 -28.67 14.35 -15.45
C LYS A 145 -27.38 13.86 -16.13
N ARG A 146 -26.23 14.42 -15.73
CA ARG A 146 -24.89 14.03 -16.19
C ARG A 146 -24.29 12.87 -15.39
N ASP A 147 -24.92 12.47 -14.28
CA ASP A 147 -24.48 11.35 -13.44
C ASP A 147 -24.98 10.02 -13.99
N THR A 148 -24.78 9.82 -15.29
CA THR A 148 -25.14 8.59 -16.00
C THR A 148 -23.89 7.82 -16.41
N ILE A 149 -24.05 6.52 -16.62
CA ILE A 149 -23.02 5.62 -17.15
C ILE A 149 -23.65 4.74 -18.23
N VAL A 150 -22.93 4.56 -19.33
CA VAL A 150 -23.34 3.67 -20.42
C VAL A 150 -22.66 2.32 -20.22
N VAL A 151 -23.45 1.29 -19.96
CA VAL A 151 -22.98 -0.09 -19.79
C VAL A 151 -23.27 -0.87 -21.08
N LYS A 152 -22.29 -1.66 -21.54
CA LYS A 152 -22.43 -2.52 -22.72
C LYS A 152 -22.95 -3.89 -22.27
N GLU A 153 -24.17 -4.21 -22.65
CA GLU A 153 -24.83 -5.49 -22.41
C GLU A 153 -24.87 -6.32 -23.69
N TYR A 154 -25.27 -7.59 -23.59
CA TYR A 154 -25.40 -8.48 -24.75
C TYR A 154 -26.40 -7.95 -25.80
N ALA A 155 -27.47 -7.32 -25.33
CA ALA A 155 -28.53 -6.75 -26.18
C ALA A 155 -28.25 -5.32 -26.69
N GLY A 156 -27.11 -4.70 -26.32
CA GLY A 156 -26.76 -3.35 -26.76
C GLY A 156 -26.14 -2.48 -25.67
N LYS A 157 -26.18 -1.17 -25.86
CA LYS A 157 -25.73 -0.19 -24.85
C LYS A 157 -26.94 0.32 -24.08
N LYS A 158 -26.88 0.25 -22.75
CA LYS A 158 -27.93 0.77 -21.86
C LYS A 158 -27.34 1.81 -20.92
N THR A 159 -28.08 2.89 -20.74
CA THR A 159 -27.67 4.02 -19.90
C THR A 159 -28.32 3.87 -18.52
N TYR A 160 -27.50 3.90 -17.47
CA TYR A 160 -27.92 3.78 -16.08
C TYR A 160 -27.56 5.06 -15.32
N GLN A 161 -28.39 5.44 -14.35
CA GLN A 161 -28.04 6.48 -13.39
C GLN A 161 -27.00 5.93 -12.41
N LYS A 162 -25.98 6.71 -12.09
CA LYS A 162 -24.97 6.33 -11.08
C LYS A 162 -25.63 6.26 -9.71
N ARG A 163 -25.28 5.23 -8.96
CA ARG A 163 -25.64 5.07 -7.55
C ARG A 163 -24.38 4.97 -6.70
N ILE A 164 -24.39 5.47 -5.49
CA ILE A 164 -23.25 5.46 -4.57
C ILE A 164 -23.59 4.62 -3.35
N LEU A 165 -22.73 3.67 -3.01
CA LEU A 165 -22.88 2.87 -1.80
C LEU A 165 -22.77 3.75 -0.54
N LEU A 166 -23.73 3.60 0.38
CA LEU A 166 -23.75 4.31 1.66
C LEU A 166 -22.75 3.72 2.66
N TYR A 167 -22.63 2.38 2.63
CA TYR A 167 -21.78 1.57 3.50
C TYR A 167 -20.57 1.01 2.74
N ASN A 168 -19.60 0.44 3.48
CA ASN A 168 -18.49 -0.25 2.84
C ASN A 168 -18.91 -1.65 2.34
N LEU A 169 -18.17 -2.21 1.39
CA LEU A 169 -18.50 -3.52 0.80
C LEU A 169 -18.51 -4.67 1.82
N ARG A 170 -17.79 -4.54 2.94
CA ARG A 170 -17.74 -5.55 4.00
C ARG A 170 -19.04 -5.54 4.81
N GLU A 171 -19.53 -4.36 5.16
CA GLU A 171 -20.79 -4.13 5.86
C GLU A 171 -21.97 -4.59 5.00
N ILE A 172 -22.03 -4.17 3.74
CA ILE A 172 -23.11 -4.56 2.82
C ILE A 172 -23.15 -6.08 2.64
N HIS A 173 -21.99 -6.73 2.52
CA HIS A 173 -21.93 -8.19 2.44
C HIS A 173 -22.45 -8.85 3.71
N HIS A 174 -22.12 -8.31 4.89
CA HIS A 174 -22.63 -8.80 6.16
C HIS A 174 -24.16 -8.64 6.26
N MET A 175 -24.69 -7.45 5.94
CA MET A 175 -26.13 -7.17 5.93
C MET A 175 -26.87 -8.07 4.94
N PHE A 176 -26.30 -8.30 3.74
CA PHE A 176 -26.89 -9.19 2.74
C PHE A 176 -27.07 -10.62 3.26
N LEU A 177 -26.07 -11.15 3.97
CA LEU A 177 -26.14 -12.49 4.57
C LEU A 177 -27.14 -12.55 5.74
N GLN A 178 -27.29 -11.47 6.50
CA GLN A 178 -28.30 -11.37 7.56
C GLN A 178 -29.73 -11.35 6.99
N ASP A 179 -29.95 -10.59 5.92
CA ASP A 179 -31.25 -10.46 5.26
C ASP A 179 -31.65 -11.71 4.46
N ASN A 180 -30.67 -12.55 4.07
CA ASN A 180 -30.88 -13.74 3.25
C ASN A 180 -30.29 -14.99 3.93
N PRO A 181 -30.88 -15.46 5.05
CA PRO A 181 -30.41 -16.66 5.72
C PRO A 181 -30.58 -17.87 4.78
N GLY A 182 -29.47 -18.50 4.41
CA GLY A 182 -29.42 -19.65 3.49
C GLY A 182 -28.68 -19.40 2.18
N ILE A 183 -28.29 -18.16 1.89
CA ILE A 183 -27.39 -17.84 0.78
C ILE A 183 -25.94 -17.82 1.31
N ASP A 184 -25.10 -18.73 0.84
CA ASP A 184 -23.67 -18.71 1.10
C ASP A 184 -22.91 -18.13 -0.10
N VAL A 185 -22.38 -16.91 0.08
CA VAL A 185 -21.61 -16.21 -0.93
C VAL A 185 -20.39 -15.57 -0.27
N SER A 186 -19.21 -15.86 -0.81
CA SER A 186 -17.98 -15.20 -0.34
C SER A 186 -17.97 -13.71 -0.69
N ARG A 187 -17.34 -12.89 0.17
CA ARG A 187 -17.18 -11.44 -0.05
C ARG A 187 -16.56 -11.11 -1.40
N SER A 188 -15.61 -11.91 -1.87
CA SER A 188 -14.93 -11.70 -3.16
C SER A 188 -15.89 -11.87 -4.34
N VAL A 189 -16.73 -12.91 -4.31
CA VAL A 189 -17.75 -13.14 -5.34
C VAL A 189 -18.83 -12.06 -5.29
N PHE A 190 -19.28 -11.70 -4.08
CA PHE A 190 -20.23 -10.61 -3.87
C PHE A 190 -19.75 -9.27 -4.43
N ALA A 191 -18.47 -8.94 -4.22
CA ALA A 191 -17.87 -7.72 -4.75
C ALA A 191 -17.70 -7.75 -6.28
N GLN A 192 -17.41 -8.92 -6.86
CA GLN A 192 -17.32 -9.09 -8.33
C GLN A 192 -18.67 -8.94 -9.04
N LEU A 193 -19.76 -9.33 -8.37
CA LEU A 193 -21.12 -9.23 -8.90
C LEU A 193 -21.72 -7.82 -8.78
N ARG A 194 -20.98 -6.85 -8.24
CA ARG A 194 -21.44 -5.46 -8.14
C ARG A 194 -21.67 -4.86 -9.55
N PRO A 195 -22.85 -4.29 -9.83
CA PRO A 195 -23.11 -3.57 -11.08
C PRO A 195 -22.13 -2.42 -11.31
N GLN A 196 -21.81 -2.15 -12.58
CA GLN A 196 -20.88 -1.07 -12.95
C GLN A 196 -21.40 0.32 -12.60
N HIS A 197 -22.73 0.51 -12.59
CA HIS A 197 -23.35 1.79 -12.26
C HIS A 197 -23.39 2.08 -10.75
N ILE A 198 -22.94 1.14 -9.93
CA ILE A 198 -22.89 1.26 -8.47
C ILE A 198 -21.46 1.53 -8.04
N MET A 199 -21.24 2.76 -7.60
CA MET A 199 -19.97 3.36 -7.26
C MET A 199 -19.68 3.21 -5.76
N VAL A 200 -18.42 2.97 -5.41
CA VAL A 200 -17.99 2.96 -4.00
C VAL A 200 -17.92 4.37 -3.45
N LYS A 201 -18.17 4.54 -2.15
CA LYS A 201 -18.05 5.84 -1.48
C LYS A 201 -16.70 6.54 -1.72
N SER A 202 -15.61 5.77 -1.81
CA SER A 202 -14.26 6.30 -2.09
C SER A 202 -14.08 6.89 -3.49
N SER A 203 -14.99 6.62 -4.42
CA SER A 203 -14.97 7.20 -5.76
C SER A 203 -15.66 8.57 -5.83
N MET A 204 -16.34 8.99 -4.77
CA MET A 204 -16.75 10.39 -4.64
C MET A 204 -15.53 11.27 -4.36
N SER A 205 -15.40 12.37 -5.11
CA SER A 205 -14.31 13.34 -4.99
C SER A 205 -14.41 14.23 -3.74
N HIS A 206 -15.43 14.05 -2.89
CA HIS A 206 -15.70 14.96 -1.79
C HIS A 206 -14.85 14.63 -0.56
N ARG A 207 -13.61 15.12 -0.55
CA ARG A 207 -12.82 15.33 0.68
C ARG A 207 -13.16 16.69 1.33
N VAL A 208 -14.44 17.07 1.36
CA VAL A 208 -14.87 18.37 1.89
C VAL A 208 -15.93 18.11 2.95
N CYS A 209 -15.76 18.64 4.16
CA CYS A 209 -16.83 18.58 5.17
C CYS A 209 -17.99 19.44 4.68
N LEU A 210 -19.19 18.87 4.65
CA LEU A 210 -20.45 19.59 4.40
C LEU A 210 -21.20 19.86 5.71
N CYS A 211 -20.50 19.76 6.83
CA CYS A 211 -21.06 20.04 8.14
C CYS A 211 -21.33 21.54 8.32
N LEU A 212 -22.41 21.85 9.03
CA LEU A 212 -22.82 23.24 9.33
C LEU A 212 -21.68 24.07 9.93
N TYR A 213 -20.90 23.48 10.84
CA TYR A 213 -19.75 24.12 11.48
C TYR A 213 -18.72 24.63 10.45
N HIS A 214 -18.14 23.75 9.63
CA HIS A 214 -17.14 24.16 8.64
C HIS A 214 -17.72 25.10 7.59
N GLN A 215 -18.98 24.90 7.19
CA GLN A 215 -19.62 25.78 6.21
C GLN A 215 -19.85 27.19 6.77
N ASN A 216 -20.26 27.32 8.03
CA ASN A 216 -20.49 28.60 8.67
C ASN A 216 -19.19 29.36 8.93
N VAL A 217 -18.14 28.68 9.38
CA VAL A 217 -16.80 29.27 9.53
C VAL A 217 -16.31 29.79 8.18
N GLY A 218 -16.48 29.04 7.10
CA GLY A 218 -16.14 29.49 5.74
C GLY A 218 -16.90 30.76 5.33
N LEU A 219 -18.22 30.81 5.56
CA LEU A 219 -19.04 31.99 5.22
C LEU A 219 -18.62 33.24 6.01
N LEU A 220 -18.24 33.08 7.28
CA LEU A 220 -17.73 34.17 8.13
C LEU A 220 -16.37 34.66 7.65
N ILE A 221 -15.46 33.74 7.32
CA ILE A 221 -14.14 34.08 6.75
C ILE A 221 -14.30 34.87 5.45
N ASP A 222 -15.16 34.41 4.54
CA ASP A 222 -15.41 35.08 3.26
C ASP A 222 -15.93 36.52 3.46
N ALA A 223 -16.83 36.71 4.42
CA ALA A 223 -17.37 38.03 4.75
C ALA A 223 -16.31 38.97 5.37
N LEU A 224 -15.41 38.43 6.18
CA LEU A 224 -14.36 39.18 6.87
C LEU A 224 -13.10 39.41 6.02
N SER A 225 -12.93 38.68 4.92
CA SER A 225 -11.75 38.74 4.04
C SER A 225 -11.38 40.16 3.57
N LYS A 226 -12.37 41.04 3.42
CA LYS A 226 -12.20 42.44 2.98
C LYS A 226 -11.86 43.41 4.11
N PHE A 227 -12.07 43.00 5.36
CA PHE A 227 -11.96 43.85 6.55
C PHE A 227 -10.81 43.47 7.48
N ILE A 228 -10.12 42.36 7.19
CA ILE A 228 -8.95 41.89 7.93
C ILE A 228 -7.73 41.94 7.01
N ASN A 229 -6.68 42.63 7.45
CA ASN A 229 -5.45 42.72 6.70
C ASN A 229 -4.63 41.41 6.80
N GLY A 230 -4.29 40.83 5.65
CA GLY A 230 -3.39 39.67 5.54
C GLY A 230 -4.09 38.36 5.19
N PRO A 231 -3.36 37.24 5.17
CA PRO A 231 -3.84 35.97 4.63
C PRO A 231 -4.75 35.19 5.59
N ALA A 232 -5.04 35.72 6.79
CA ALA A 232 -5.82 35.00 7.81
C ALA A 232 -7.17 34.55 7.25
N CYS A 233 -7.86 35.42 6.52
CA CYS A 233 -9.22 35.18 6.05
C CYS A 233 -9.32 34.97 4.53
N SER A 234 -8.31 34.37 3.89
CA SER A 234 -8.37 34.05 2.45
C SER A 234 -9.21 32.81 2.15
N ASP A 235 -9.04 31.77 2.94
CA ASP A 235 -9.68 30.47 2.78
C ASP A 235 -9.57 29.67 4.08
N LEU A 236 -10.47 28.70 4.25
CA LEU A 236 -10.55 27.90 5.49
C LEU A 236 -9.25 27.16 5.81
N HIS A 237 -8.51 26.72 4.79
CA HIS A 237 -7.25 25.98 4.97
C HIS A 237 -6.14 26.89 5.50
N THR A 238 -5.95 28.04 4.87
CA THR A 238 -4.97 29.05 5.33
C THR A 238 -5.33 29.59 6.70
N PHE A 239 -6.62 29.81 6.97
CA PHE A 239 -7.12 30.20 8.29
C PHE A 239 -6.72 29.19 9.37
N THR A 240 -6.98 27.90 9.13
CA THR A 240 -6.61 26.82 10.07
C THR A 240 -5.12 26.80 10.32
N LYS A 241 -4.30 26.88 9.25
CA LYS A 241 -2.83 26.91 9.35
C LYS A 241 -2.26 28.07 10.16
N ILE A 242 -2.92 29.22 10.13
CA ILE A 242 -2.47 30.40 10.88
C ILE A 242 -2.85 30.26 12.36
N LEU A 243 -3.97 29.59 12.66
CA LEU A 243 -4.42 29.39 14.03
C LEU A 243 -3.63 28.33 14.80
N VAL A 244 -3.12 27.29 14.13
CA VAL A 244 -2.43 26.17 14.81
C VAL A 244 -0.95 26.08 14.41
N CYS A 245 -0.10 25.64 15.35
CA CYS A 245 1.31 25.36 15.03
C CYS A 245 1.47 24.13 14.13
N ASP A 246 0.62 23.11 14.32
CA ASP A 246 0.68 21.83 13.62
C ASP A 246 -0.74 21.24 13.51
N GLU A 247 -1.20 21.02 12.28
CA GLU A 247 -2.50 20.43 11.96
C GLU A 247 -2.62 18.97 12.42
N SER A 248 -1.49 18.27 12.61
CA SER A 248 -1.47 16.89 13.08
C SER A 248 -1.48 16.76 14.61
N ASN A 249 -1.30 17.88 15.32
CA ASN A 249 -1.28 17.90 16.77
C ASN A 249 -2.66 18.19 17.34
N GLU A 250 -3.21 17.20 18.04
CA GLU A 250 -4.53 17.27 18.69
C GLU A 250 -4.66 18.46 19.65
N GLN A 251 -3.64 18.72 20.49
CA GLN A 251 -3.69 19.83 21.45
C GLN A 251 -3.75 21.20 20.77
N CYS A 252 -3.12 21.34 19.60
CA CYS A 252 -3.20 22.56 18.80
C CYS A 252 -4.61 22.73 18.20
N MET A 253 -5.16 21.66 17.63
CA MET A 253 -6.50 21.67 17.01
C MET A 253 -7.63 21.91 18.01
N PHE A 254 -7.46 21.49 19.27
CA PHE A 254 -8.41 21.78 20.37
C PHE A 254 -8.13 23.09 21.12
N SER A 255 -7.28 23.98 20.59
CA SER A 255 -6.92 25.27 21.23
C SER A 255 -6.33 25.16 22.65
N ASN A 256 -5.79 24.00 23.03
CA ASN A 256 -5.16 23.74 24.32
C ASN A 256 -3.63 23.97 24.31
N CYS A 257 -3.08 24.38 23.17
CA CYS A 257 -1.67 24.63 23.01
C CYS A 257 -1.27 26.01 23.55
N ASN A 258 -0.28 26.05 24.45
CA ASN A 258 0.23 27.30 25.04
C ASN A 258 0.90 28.24 24.01
N TYR A 259 1.31 27.71 22.85
CA TYR A 259 2.01 28.49 21.83
C TYR A 259 1.05 29.14 20.83
N CYS A 260 -0.04 28.47 20.43
CA CYS A 260 -0.96 28.99 19.41
C CYS A 260 -2.32 29.43 19.95
N SER A 261 -2.60 29.30 21.25
CA SER A 261 -3.85 29.76 21.88
C SER A 261 -4.17 31.24 21.61
N ASN A 262 -3.15 32.07 21.42
CA ASN A 262 -3.30 33.50 21.15
C ASN A 262 -3.30 33.86 19.65
N ASN A 263 -3.13 32.89 18.75
CA ASN A 263 -3.00 33.17 17.31
C ASN A 263 -4.25 33.82 16.71
N PHE A 264 -5.45 33.47 17.20
CA PHE A 264 -6.68 34.12 16.78
C PHE A 264 -6.63 35.63 17.05
N LYS A 265 -6.26 36.03 18.26
CA LYS A 265 -6.13 37.44 18.64
C LYS A 265 -5.06 38.16 17.84
N LEU A 266 -3.91 37.51 17.62
CA LEU A 266 -2.78 38.10 16.90
C LEU A 266 -3.03 38.24 15.40
N HIS A 267 -3.68 37.28 14.76
CA HIS A 267 -3.80 37.24 13.30
C HIS A 267 -5.15 37.68 12.76
N VAL A 268 -6.20 37.67 13.60
CA VAL A 268 -7.57 38.07 13.24
C VAL A 268 -7.91 39.39 13.93
N GLU A 269 -8.02 39.40 15.27
CA GLU A 269 -8.51 40.58 16.01
C GLU A 269 -7.59 41.79 15.86
N SER A 270 -6.27 41.62 15.93
CA SER A 270 -5.32 42.75 15.85
C SER A 270 -5.19 43.36 14.44
N LYS A 271 -5.72 42.69 13.42
CA LYS A 271 -5.57 43.09 12.01
C LYS A 271 -6.86 43.60 11.38
N ILE A 272 -7.89 43.85 12.19
CA ILE A 272 -9.14 44.46 11.74
C ILE A 272 -8.84 45.89 11.28
N ILE A 273 -9.32 46.25 10.10
CA ILE A 273 -9.14 47.59 9.52
C ILE A 273 -10.05 48.60 10.22
N ASP A 274 -11.34 48.27 10.33
CA ASP A 274 -12.35 49.10 11.00
C ASP A 274 -13.41 48.19 11.63
N GLU A 275 -13.55 48.29 12.95
CA GLU A 275 -14.49 47.48 13.74
C GLU A 275 -15.95 47.92 13.55
N THR A 276 -16.19 49.16 13.13
CA THR A 276 -17.52 49.81 13.15
C THR A 276 -18.28 49.66 11.83
N VAL A 277 -17.60 49.19 10.78
CA VAL A 277 -18.23 48.99 9.47
C VAL A 277 -19.32 47.93 9.59
N LYS A 278 -20.48 48.24 9.01
CA LYS A 278 -21.57 47.28 8.87
C LYS A 278 -21.31 46.34 7.69
N LEU A 279 -21.48 45.05 7.92
CA LEU A 279 -21.44 44.05 6.88
C LEU A 279 -22.63 43.10 6.99
N LYS A 280 -22.88 42.38 5.90
CA LYS A 280 -23.85 41.29 5.85
C LYS A 280 -23.09 39.98 5.68
N TRP A 281 -23.48 38.96 6.42
CA TRP A 281 -22.93 37.62 6.28
C TRP A 281 -24.04 36.59 6.34
N PHE A 282 -23.74 35.38 5.89
CA PHE A 282 -24.68 34.27 5.92
C PHE A 282 -24.26 33.23 6.95
N GLN A 283 -25.24 32.60 7.58
CA GLN A 283 -25.03 31.41 8.41
C GLN A 283 -26.14 30.39 8.15
N TRP A 284 -25.79 29.12 8.23
CA TRP A 284 -26.74 28.03 8.21
C TRP A 284 -27.18 27.70 9.63
N ASN A 285 -28.50 27.67 9.82
CA ASN A 285 -29.13 27.22 11.05
C ASN A 285 -29.86 25.89 10.81
N ASN A 286 -29.86 25.03 11.83
CA ASN A 286 -30.63 23.80 11.78
C ASN A 286 -31.99 24.01 12.46
N ASN A 287 -33.04 24.17 11.64
CA ASN A 287 -34.41 24.26 12.11
C ASN A 287 -35.08 22.90 11.93
N ARG A 288 -35.26 22.15 13.03
CA ARG A 288 -36.00 20.87 13.05
C ARG A 288 -35.49 19.84 12.02
N GLY A 289 -34.18 19.76 11.81
CA GLY A 289 -33.56 18.81 10.86
C GLY A 289 -33.38 19.34 9.44
N HIS A 290 -33.88 20.54 9.14
CA HIS A 290 -33.64 21.23 7.87
C HIS A 290 -32.62 22.35 8.04
N ALA A 291 -31.58 22.33 7.21
CA ALA A 291 -30.60 23.41 7.14
C ALA A 291 -31.19 24.58 6.35
N GLU A 292 -31.31 25.74 6.98
CA GLU A 292 -31.77 26.98 6.37
C GLU A 292 -30.66 28.02 6.42
N LYS A 293 -30.36 28.66 5.27
CA LYS A 293 -29.37 29.72 5.17
C LYS A 293 -30.03 31.06 5.50
N LYS A 294 -29.59 31.70 6.58
CA LYS A 294 -30.08 33.01 7.02
C LYS A 294 -29.03 34.09 6.77
N GLU A 295 -29.50 35.25 6.32
CA GLU A 295 -28.72 36.47 6.24
C GLU A 295 -28.73 37.16 7.59
N GLN A 296 -27.57 37.61 8.06
CA GLN A 296 -27.37 38.38 9.27
C GLN A 296 -26.68 39.68 8.90
N GLU A 297 -27.01 40.75 9.63
CA GLU A 297 -26.41 42.07 9.46
C GLU A 297 -25.87 42.55 10.81
N GLY A 298 -24.71 43.17 10.79
CA GLY A 298 -24.06 43.66 12.01
C GLY A 298 -22.72 44.32 11.71
N THR A 299 -21.95 44.61 12.74
CA THR A 299 -20.62 45.21 12.64
C THR A 299 -19.53 44.17 12.39
N VAL A 300 -18.36 44.59 11.89
CA VAL A 300 -17.17 43.72 11.76
C VAL A 300 -16.84 43.07 13.09
N LYS A 301 -16.95 43.82 14.20
CA LYS A 301 -16.75 43.31 15.55
C LYS A 301 -17.68 42.16 15.92
N GLU A 302 -18.98 42.30 15.65
CA GLU A 302 -19.97 41.25 15.92
C GLU A 302 -19.72 40.00 15.07
N CYS A 303 -19.34 40.17 13.80
CA CYS A 303 -19.00 39.06 12.92
C CYS A 303 -17.75 38.30 13.40
N VAL A 304 -16.71 39.00 13.86
CA VAL A 304 -15.51 38.39 14.45
C VAL A 304 -15.83 37.66 15.76
N GLN A 305 -16.73 38.21 16.59
CA GLN A 305 -17.20 37.53 17.80
C GLN A 305 -17.96 36.24 17.47
N CYS A 306 -18.83 36.25 16.45
CA CYS A 306 -19.48 35.04 15.96
C CYS A 306 -18.47 34.00 15.46
N LEU A 307 -17.43 34.43 14.74
CA LEU A 307 -16.36 33.55 14.28
C LEU A 307 -15.61 32.92 15.47
N SER A 308 -15.26 33.72 16.49
CA SER A 308 -14.60 33.23 17.71
C SER A 308 -15.45 32.17 18.45
N GLN A 309 -16.78 32.34 18.48
CA GLN A 309 -17.69 31.37 19.10
C GLN A 309 -17.78 30.04 18.34
N GLN A 310 -17.58 30.04 17.02
CA GLN A 310 -17.65 28.82 16.21
C GLN A 310 -16.35 27.99 16.21
N ILE A 311 -15.25 28.55 16.71
CA ILE A 311 -13.93 27.91 16.76
C ILE A 311 -13.64 27.30 18.15
N LYS A 312 -14.37 27.73 19.18
CA LYS A 312 -14.31 27.17 20.54
C LYS A 312 -15.18 25.93 20.66
#